data_AF-A0A382ANN8-F1
#
_entry.id   AF-A0A382ANN8-F1
#
_cell.length_a   1.000
_cell.length_b   1.000
_cell.length_c   1.000
_cell.angle_alpha   90.00
_cell.angle_beta   90.00
_cell.angle_gamma   90.00
#
_symmetry.space_group_name_H-M   'P 1'
#
loop_
_entity.id
_entity.type
_entity.pdbx_description
1 polymer ?
#
loop_
_entity_poly.entity_id
_entity_poly.type
_entity_poly.pdbx_seq_one_letter_code
_entity_poly.pdbx_strand_id
1 'polypeptide(L)' 'MALIQISNQSTKSLSKKSTIRFTQSICPDCNMILDAEVFERDDQVFMSKVCPTHGE' A
#
# COMPACT_ATOMS: atom_id res chain seq x y z
N MET A 1 11.01 -48.90 -6.61
CA MET A 1 10.03 -47.81 -6.75
C MET A 1 10.49 -46.62 -5.91
N ALA A 2 10.95 -45.53 -6.53
CA ALA A 2 11.35 -44.31 -5.82
C ALA A 2 10.17 -43.32 -5.82
N LEU A 3 9.75 -42.90 -4.63
CA LEU A 3 8.70 -41.91 -4.44
C LEU A 3 9.28 -40.52 -4.74
N ILE A 4 8.73 -39.86 -5.75
CA ILE A 4 9.12 -38.52 -6.17
C ILE A 4 8.46 -37.53 -5.21
N GLN A 5 9.29 -36.79 -4.46
CA GLN A 5 8.85 -35.70 -3.58
C GLN A 5 8.60 -34.45 -4.44
N ILE A 6 7.33 -34.10 -4.67
CA ILE A 6 6.97 -32.87 -5.37
C ILE A 6 7.01 -31.73 -4.35
N SER A 7 8.08 -30.94 -4.39
CA SER A 7 8.23 -29.73 -3.60
C SER A 7 7.25 -28.65 -4.08
N ASN A 8 6.18 -28.45 -3.32
CA ASN A 8 5.19 -27.40 -3.52
C ASN A 8 5.81 -26.02 -3.22
N GLN A 9 6.29 -25.34 -4.26
CA GLN A 9 6.70 -23.93 -4.15
C GLN A 9 5.45 -23.04 -4.28
N SER A 10 4.78 -22.79 -3.16
CA SER A 10 3.83 -21.67 -3.07
C SER A 10 4.60 -20.37 -3.29
N THR A 11 4.39 -19.75 -4.45
CA THR A 11 4.83 -18.40 -4.74
C THR A 11 4.09 -17.47 -3.77
N LYS A 12 4.78 -17.01 -2.71
CA LYS A 12 4.28 -15.90 -1.88
C LYS A 12 4.06 -14.70 -2.81
N SER A 13 2.80 -14.36 -3.07
CA SER A 13 2.44 -13.10 -3.73
C SER A 13 2.88 -11.98 -2.80
N LEU A 14 3.99 -11.31 -3.12
CA LEU A 14 4.31 -10.03 -2.49
C LEU A 14 3.13 -9.10 -2.78
N SER A 15 2.46 -8.60 -1.73
CA SER A 15 1.35 -7.65 -1.83
C SER A 15 1.80 -6.47 -2.69
N LYS A 16 1.37 -6.44 -3.94
CA LYS A 16 1.85 -5.48 -4.94
C LYS A 16 1.09 -4.18 -4.71
N LYS A 17 1.74 -3.17 -4.12
CA LYS A 17 1.21 -1.80 -4.05
C LYS A 17 1.16 -1.25 -5.47
N SER A 18 -0.02 -0.83 -5.95
CA SER A 18 -0.19 -0.20 -7.26
C SER A 18 -0.68 1.24 -7.10
N THR A 19 0.14 2.23 -7.46
CA THR A 19 -0.25 3.64 -7.37
C THR A 19 -1.34 3.96 -8.40
N ILE A 20 -2.46 4.52 -7.94
CA ILE A 20 -3.57 4.95 -8.80
C ILE A 20 -3.37 6.40 -9.23
N ARG A 21 -3.10 7.29 -8.26
CA ARG A 21 -2.90 8.73 -8.49
C ARG A 21 -2.29 9.44 -7.29
N PHE A 22 -1.72 10.61 -7.54
CA PHE A 22 -1.36 11.58 -6.52
C PHE A 22 -2.46 12.62 -6.38
N THR A 23 -2.70 13.06 -5.15
CA THR A 23 -3.75 13.99 -4.76
C THR A 23 -3.23 14.91 -3.66
N GLN A 24 -4.01 15.93 -3.31
CA GLN A 24 -3.75 16.76 -2.14
C GLN A 24 -4.80 16.50 -1.06
N SER A 25 -4.38 16.51 0.20
CA SER A 25 -5.25 16.29 1.37
C SER A 25 -4.98 17.36 2.42
N ILE A 26 -6.00 17.75 3.17
CA ILE A 26 -5.87 18.73 4.25
C ILE A 26 -5.64 17.98 5.57
N CYS A 27 -4.61 18.38 6.34
CA CYS A 27 -4.43 17.90 7.71
C CYS A 27 -5.55 18.46 8.61
N PRO A 28 -6.27 17.64 9.38
CA PRO A 28 -7.38 18.12 10.22
C PRO A 28 -6.92 18.99 11.40
N ASP A 29 -5.67 18.84 11.86
CA ASP A 29 -5.16 19.54 13.04
C ASP A 29 -4.60 20.93 12.71
N CYS A 30 -3.81 21.05 11.63
CA CYS A 30 -3.19 22.33 11.23
C CYS A 30 -3.74 22.93 9.94
N ASN A 31 -4.69 22.28 9.26
CA ASN A 31 -5.28 22.73 7.99
C ASN A 31 -4.26 22.93 6.84
N MET A 32 -3.08 22.30 6.96
CA MET A 32 -2.06 22.32 5.91
C MET A 32 -2.47 21.41 4.75
N ILE A 33 -2.22 21.85 3.52
CA ILE A 33 -2.35 21.03 2.31
C ILE A 33 -1.10 20.14 2.20
N LEU A 34 -1.33 18.83 2.12
CA LEU A 34 -0.31 17.78 2.06
C LEU A 34 -0.42 17.00 0.76
N ASP A 35 0.71 16.56 0.23
CA ASP A 35 0.71 15.56 -0.84
C ASP A 35 0.25 14.21 -0.28
N ALA A 36 -0.62 13.55 -1.04
CA ALA A 36 -1.21 12.27 -0.69
C ALA A 36 -1.20 11.31 -1.89
N GLU A 37 -0.89 10.05 -1.65
CA GLU A 37 -0.89 8.99 -2.66
C GLU A 37 -2.11 8.09 -2.47
N VAL A 38 -2.88 7.87 -3.53
CA VAL A 38 -3.96 6.89 -3.58
C VAL A 38 -3.44 5.66 -4.31
N PHE A 39 -3.53 4.49 -3.67
CA PHE A 39 -2.99 3.23 -4.19
C PHE A 39 -3.89 2.04 -3.89
N GLU A 40 -3.78 1.00 -4.69
CA GLU A 40 -4.44 -0.28 -4.50
C GLU A 40 -3.49 -1.25 -3.79
N ARG A 41 -4.03 -2.02 -2.85
CA ARG A 41 -3.38 -3.15 -2.18
C ARG A 41 -4.46 -4.17 -1.79
N ASP A 42 -4.25 -5.44 -2.10
CA ASP A 42 -5.15 -6.54 -1.71
C ASP A 42 -6.63 -6.27 -2.09
N ASP A 43 -6.85 -5.85 -3.35
CA ASP A 43 -8.15 -5.47 -3.94
C ASP A 43 -8.90 -4.35 -3.19
N GLN A 44 -8.17 -3.58 -2.39
CA GLN A 44 -8.68 -2.45 -1.63
C GLN A 44 -7.94 -1.17 -1.99
N VAL A 45 -8.66 -0.04 -1.96
CA VAL A 45 -8.09 1.28 -2.23
C VAL A 45 -7.73 1.95 -0.91
N PHE A 46 -6.48 2.39 -0.81
CA PHE A 46 -5.92 3.11 0.33
C PHE A 46 -5.42 4.50 -0.09
N MET A 47 -5.29 5.38 0.90
CA MET A 47 -4.66 6.69 0.73
C MET A 47 -3.65 6.91 1.85
N SER A 48 -2.44 7.36 1.52
CA SER A 48 -1.42 7.75 2.49
C SER A 48 -1.05 9.23 2.34
N LYS A 49 -0.95 9.93 3.47
CA LYS A 49 -0.47 11.31 3.60
C LYS A 49 0.35 11.39 4.89
N VAL A 50 1.35 12.27 4.97
CA VAL A 50 2.13 12.48 6.19
C VAL A 50 2.17 13.98 6.48
N CYS A 51 1.66 14.37 7.65
CA CYS A 51 1.82 15.72 8.16
C CYS A 51 3.17 15.84 8.88
N PRO A 52 4.03 16.83 8.57
CA PRO A 52 5.33 16.98 9.23
C PRO A 52 5.24 17.28 10.73
N THR A 53 4.09 17.73 11.22
CA THR A 53 3.88 18.06 12.64
C THR A 53 3.09 17.00 13.41
N HIS A 54 2.19 16.27 12.74
CA HIS A 54 1.23 15.36 13.42
C HIS A 54 1.37 13.89 13.01
N GLY A 55 2.12 13.58 11.94
CA GLY A 55 2.24 12.22 11.41
C GLY A 55 1.14 11.86 10.40
N GLU A 56 0.82 10.58 10.30
CA GLU A 56 -0.10 9.99 9.30
C GLU A 56 -1.60 10.17 9.63
#